data_AF-S0DE36-F1
#
_entry.id   AF-S0DE36-F1
#
_cell.length_a   1.000
_cell.length_b   1.000
_cell.length_c   1.000
_cell.angle_alpha   90.00
_cell.angle_beta   90.00
_cell.angle_gamma   90.00
#
_symmetry.space_group_name_H-M   'P 1'
#
loop_
_entity.id
_entity.type
_entity.pdbx_description
1 polymer ?
#
loop_
_entity_poly.entity_id
_entity_poly.type
_entity_poly.pdbx_seq_one_letter_code
_entity_poly.pdbx_strand_id
1 'polypeptide(L)'
;APDVAMTMFAEWVADVTPAGHVPVLVAFNAVFDWMFVDAYFQRFLARNPFGHSALDIKAYYMGMTGSDWASTSMRILSPLYLGGRQLSHNALGDARDQAELFRRMIGARGASE
;
A
#
# COMPACT_ATOMS: atom_id res chain seq x y z
N ALA A 1 23.53 -1.47 -2.64
CA ALA A 1 23.43 -0.09 -2.11
C ALA A 1 22.07 0.50 -2.50
N PRO A 2 21.62 1.62 -1.91
CA PRO A 2 20.28 2.16 -2.17
C PRO A 2 19.99 2.45 -3.64
N ASP A 3 20.96 2.96 -4.39
CA ASP A 3 20.91 3.15 -5.84
C ASP A 3 20.58 1.86 -6.62
N VAL A 4 21.25 0.75 -6.28
CA VAL A 4 20.99 -0.57 -6.89
C VAL A 4 19.57 -1.04 -6.54
N ALA A 5 19.16 -0.90 -5.27
CA ALA A 5 17.82 -1.30 -4.83
C ALA A 5 16.72 -0.49 -5.51
N MET A 6 16.91 0.83 -5.66
CA MET A 6 15.94 1.70 -6.35
C MET A 6 15.87 1.40 -7.85
N THR A 7 16.99 1.06 -8.48
CA THR A 7 17.02 0.64 -9.90
C THR A 7 16.24 -0.64 -10.09
N MET A 8 16.52 -1.67 -9.30
CA MET A 8 15.78 -2.94 -9.33
C MET A 8 14.29 -2.73 -9.04
N PHE A 9 13.95 -1.82 -8.12
CA PHE A 9 12.56 -1.51 -7.82
C PHE A 9 11.86 -0.84 -9.01
N ALA A 10 12.51 0.14 -9.67
CA ALA A 10 11.96 0.78 -10.87
C ALA A 10 11.73 -0.21 -12.01
N GLU A 11 12.69 -1.10 -12.25
CA GLU A 11 12.63 -2.13 -13.29
C GLU A 11 11.51 -3.13 -13.01
N TRP A 12 11.41 -3.61 -11.76
CA TRP A 12 10.34 -4.50 -11.36
C TRP A 12 8.96 -3.86 -11.53
N VAL A 13 8.78 -2.60 -11.11
CA VAL A 13 7.51 -1.87 -11.30
C VAL A 13 7.16 -1.76 -12.79
N ALA A 14 8.15 -1.49 -13.65
CA ALA A 14 7.91 -1.40 -15.09
C ALA A 14 7.53 -2.76 -15.70
N ASP A 15 8.18 -3.85 -15.27
CA ASP A 15 7.91 -5.22 -15.75
C ASP A 15 6.50 -5.71 -15.38
N VAL A 16 6.06 -5.45 -14.15
CA VAL A 16 4.73 -5.89 -13.68
C VAL A 16 3.58 -4.97 -14.08
N THR A 17 3.87 -3.79 -14.64
CA THR A 17 2.83 -2.84 -15.08
C THR A 17 2.46 -3.12 -16.55
N PRO A 18 1.20 -3.51 -16.84
CA PRO A 18 0.79 -3.76 -18.22
C PRO A 18 0.91 -2.51 -19.10
N ALA A 19 1.17 -2.71 -20.40
CA ALA A 19 1.20 -1.61 -21.35
C ALA A 19 -0.10 -0.76 -21.29
N GLY A 20 0.05 0.55 -21.32
CA GLY A 20 -1.07 1.50 -21.22
C GLY A 20 -1.63 1.71 -19.81
N HIS A 21 -1.06 1.07 -18.77
CA HIS A 21 -1.47 1.26 -17.38
C HIS A 21 -0.44 2.07 -16.60
N VAL A 22 -0.88 2.63 -15.48
CA VAL A 22 -0.02 3.35 -14.53
C VAL A 22 0.01 2.60 -13.20
N PRO A 23 1.20 2.42 -12.57
CA PRO A 23 1.28 1.79 -11.27
C PRO A 23 0.76 2.74 -10.19
N VAL A 24 -0.01 2.21 -9.25
CA VAL A 24 -0.53 2.96 -8.10
C VAL A 24 0.13 2.43 -6.83
N LEU A 25 0.79 3.31 -6.08
CA LEU A 25 1.29 2.96 -4.75
C LEU A 25 0.10 2.88 -3.78
N VAL A 26 -0.04 1.76 -3.09
CA VAL A 26 -1.08 1.52 -2.08
C VAL A 26 -0.40 1.19 -0.76
N ALA A 27 -0.77 1.86 0.32
CA ALA A 27 -0.19 1.61 1.63
C ALA A 27 -1.17 1.94 2.77
N PHE A 28 -0.90 1.40 3.96
CA PHE A 28 -1.77 1.58 5.12
C PHE A 28 -1.78 3.01 5.65
N ASN A 29 -0.64 3.69 5.62
CA ASN A 29 -0.55 5.13 5.85
C ASN A 29 0.19 5.75 4.67
N ALA A 30 -0.50 5.84 3.53
CA ALA A 30 0.14 6.13 2.27
C ALA A 30 0.85 7.49 2.25
N VAL A 31 0.37 8.48 3.01
CA VAL A 31 1.07 9.77 3.17
C VAL A 31 2.46 9.56 3.75
N PHE A 32 2.60 8.66 4.72
CA PHE A 32 3.89 8.35 5.33
C PHE A 32 4.77 7.49 4.42
N ASP A 33 4.26 6.37 3.94
CA ASP A 33 5.05 5.44 3.13
C ASP A 33 5.48 6.06 1.79
N TRP A 34 4.58 6.79 1.12
CA TRP A 34 4.86 7.42 -0.17
C TRP A 34 5.95 8.48 -0.08
N MET A 35 6.02 9.26 1.01
CA MET A 35 7.02 10.33 1.13
C MET A 35 8.46 9.79 1.08
N PHE A 36 8.71 8.62 1.70
CA PHE A 36 10.03 8.00 1.67
C PHE A 36 10.33 7.37 0.32
N VAL A 37 9.33 6.72 -0.27
CA VAL A 37 9.45 6.13 -1.61
C VAL A 37 9.78 7.21 -2.64
N ASP A 38 9.04 8.32 -2.65
CA ASP A 38 9.32 9.46 -3.52
C ASP A 38 10.71 10.04 -3.26
N ALA A 39 11.05 10.35 -2.00
CA ALA A 39 12.35 10.91 -1.66
C ALA A 39 13.53 10.05 -2.17
N TYR A 40 13.42 8.73 -2.08
CA TYR A 40 14.45 7.82 -2.59
C TYR A 40 14.47 7.75 -4.11
N PHE A 41 13.30 7.67 -4.76
CA PHE A 41 13.21 7.67 -6.22
C PHE A 41 13.76 8.95 -6.83
N GLN A 42 13.43 10.11 -6.25
CA GLN A 42 13.98 11.40 -6.66
C GLN A 42 15.49 11.43 -6.46
N ARG A 43 15.98 11.00 -5.29
CA ARG A 43 17.41 11.04 -4.96
C ARG A 43 18.27 10.16 -5.87
N PHE A 44 17.82 8.95 -6.18
CA PHE A 44 18.65 7.95 -6.87
C PHE A 44 18.36 7.83 -8.37
N LEU A 45 17.16 8.16 -8.83
CA LEU A 45 16.74 7.98 -10.23
C LEU A 45 16.12 9.23 -10.87
N ALA A 46 15.98 10.34 -10.12
CA ALA A 46 15.35 11.59 -10.56
C ALA A 46 13.94 11.44 -11.14
N ARG A 47 13.26 10.33 -10.81
CA ARG A 47 11.89 10.02 -11.24
C ARG A 47 11.24 9.04 -10.27
N ASN A 48 9.95 9.22 -10.03
CA ASN A 48 9.12 8.29 -9.25
C ASN A 48 8.07 7.65 -10.17
N PRO A 49 8.09 6.31 -10.37
CA PRO A 49 7.15 5.65 -11.28
C PRO A 49 5.69 5.73 -10.82
N PHE A 50 5.44 5.98 -9.53
CA PHE A 50 4.10 6.09 -8.96
C PHE A 50 3.51 7.51 -9.07
N GLY A 51 4.27 8.47 -9.60
CA GLY A 51 3.82 9.87 -9.70
C GLY A 51 3.57 10.52 -8.34
N HIS A 52 2.72 11.55 -8.33
CA HIS A 52 2.47 12.44 -7.18
C HIS A 52 1.27 12.02 -6.31
N SER A 53 0.84 10.76 -6.41
CA SER A 53 -0.35 10.26 -5.71
C SER A 53 -0.15 8.83 -5.21
N ALA A 54 -0.86 8.49 -4.13
CA ALA A 54 -0.95 7.15 -3.59
C ALA A 54 -2.35 6.89 -3.04
N LEU A 55 -2.74 5.62 -2.95
CA LEU A 55 -4.01 5.21 -2.35
C LEU A 55 -3.79 4.81 -0.88
N ASP A 56 -4.47 5.52 0.01
CA ASP A 56 -4.43 5.27 1.44
C ASP A 56 -5.51 4.26 1.85
N ILE A 57 -5.09 3.12 2.41
CA ILE A 57 -6.02 2.04 2.79
C ILE A 57 -6.94 2.48 3.94
N LYS A 58 -6.45 3.30 4.89
CA LYS A 58 -7.28 3.75 6.03
C LYS A 58 -8.35 4.72 5.56
N ALA A 59 -8.01 5.67 4.70
CA ALA A 59 -8.97 6.57 4.09
C ALA A 59 -9.99 5.80 3.23
N TYR A 60 -9.55 4.81 2.45
CA TYR A 60 -10.44 3.91 1.71
C TYR A 60 -11.42 3.20 2.65
N TYR A 61 -10.94 2.64 3.75
CA TYR A 61 -11.78 1.94 4.74
C TYR A 61 -12.80 2.87 5.40
N MET A 62 -12.41 4.10 5.78
CA MET A 62 -13.34 5.09 6.31
C MET A 62 -14.43 5.41 5.29
N GLY A 63 -14.07 5.67 4.03
CA GLY A 63 -15.04 5.93 2.98
C GLY A 63 -15.99 4.77 2.71
N MET A 64 -15.49 3.53 2.81
CA MET A 64 -16.26 2.31 2.61
C MET A 64 -17.25 2.03 3.76
N THR A 65 -16.90 2.38 5.00
CA THR A 65 -17.67 1.96 6.19
C THR A 65 -18.35 3.09 6.95
N GLY A 66 -17.99 4.35 6.66
CA GLY A 66 -18.41 5.51 7.46
C GLY A 66 -17.77 5.58 8.85
N SER A 67 -16.74 4.78 9.13
CA SER A 67 -16.08 4.73 10.43
C SER A 67 -15.17 5.95 10.67
N ASP A 68 -14.75 6.16 11.91
CA ASP A 68 -13.77 7.19 12.26
C ASP A 68 -12.32 6.75 11.97
N TRP A 69 -11.37 7.68 12.10
CA TRP A 69 -9.96 7.37 11.89
C TRP A 69 -9.40 6.39 12.94
N ALA A 70 -9.85 6.47 14.20
CA ALA A 70 -9.35 5.62 15.28
C ALA A 70 -9.68 4.13 15.05
N SER A 71 -10.81 3.86 14.41
CA SER A 71 -11.28 2.52 14.05
C SER A 71 -10.54 1.89 12.87
N THR A 72 -9.67 2.63 12.19
CA THR A 72 -8.87 2.13 11.05
C THR A 72 -7.50 1.57 11.45
N SER A 73 -7.21 1.38 12.74
CA SER A 73 -5.91 0.85 13.19
C SER A 73 -5.75 -0.64 12.87
N MET A 74 -4.50 -1.11 12.66
CA MET A 74 -4.22 -2.54 12.46
C MET A 74 -4.70 -3.42 13.62
N ARG A 75 -4.77 -2.88 14.85
CA ARG A 75 -5.33 -3.57 16.01
C ARG A 75 -6.81 -3.93 15.83
N ILE A 76 -7.56 -3.10 15.11
CA ILE A 76 -8.98 -3.29 14.85
C ILE A 76 -9.19 -4.06 13.55
N LEU A 77 -8.42 -3.72 12.50
CA LEU A 77 -8.61 -4.30 11.17
C LEU A 77 -7.98 -5.69 11.02
N SER A 78 -6.90 -6.02 11.75
CA SER A 78 -6.27 -7.34 11.66
C SER A 78 -7.20 -8.48 12.13
N PRO A 79 -7.95 -8.36 13.26
CA PRO A 79 -8.97 -9.36 13.60
C PRO A 79 -10.04 -9.54 12.51
N LEU A 80 -10.52 -8.43 11.92
CA LEU A 80 -11.60 -8.45 10.93
C LEU A 80 -11.15 -9.04 9.58
N TYR A 81 -9.96 -8.67 9.13
CA TYR A 81 -9.49 -8.99 7.78
C TYR A 81 -8.34 -9.98 7.74
N LEU A 82 -7.60 -10.22 8.82
CA LEU A 82 -6.44 -11.13 8.83
C LEU A 82 -6.60 -12.29 9.82
N GLY A 83 -7.79 -12.44 10.42
CA GLY A 83 -8.09 -13.52 11.37
C GLY A 83 -7.32 -13.41 12.69
N GLY A 84 -6.86 -12.20 13.05
CA GLY A 84 -6.17 -11.96 14.32
C GLY A 84 -4.77 -12.58 14.42
N ARG A 85 -4.17 -12.98 13.29
CA ARG A 85 -2.81 -13.54 13.28
C ARG A 85 -1.78 -12.54 13.83
N GLN A 86 -0.72 -13.06 14.43
CA GLN A 86 0.40 -12.23 14.89
C GLN A 86 1.09 -11.61 13.67
N LEU A 87 1.21 -10.28 13.69
CA LEU A 87 1.91 -9.55 12.64
C LEU A 87 3.41 -9.75 12.79
N SER A 88 4.09 -9.90 11.66
CA SER A 88 5.52 -10.23 11.65
C SER A 88 6.43 -9.03 11.99
N HIS A 89 5.90 -7.81 11.94
CA HIS A 89 6.58 -6.55 12.27
C HIS A 89 7.90 -6.32 11.51
N ASN A 90 7.99 -6.84 10.29
CA ASN A 90 9.05 -6.50 9.33
C ASN A 90 8.42 -5.96 8.06
N ALA A 91 9.15 -5.12 7.32
CA ALA A 91 8.62 -4.40 6.17
C ALA A 91 7.96 -5.31 5.10
N LEU A 92 8.56 -6.45 4.78
CA LEU A 92 8.02 -7.36 3.77
C LEU A 92 6.74 -8.04 4.25
N GLY A 93 6.72 -8.48 5.50
CA GLY A 93 5.54 -9.09 6.09
C GLY A 93 4.41 -8.09 6.27
N ASP A 94 4.70 -6.88 6.72
CA ASP A 94 3.70 -5.81 6.84
C ASP A 94 3.12 -5.44 5.47
N ALA A 95 3.95 -5.35 4.41
CA ALA A 95 3.44 -5.12 3.05
C ALA A 95 2.51 -6.23 2.56
N ARG A 96 2.79 -7.50 2.89
CA ARG A 96 1.93 -8.64 2.57
C ARG A 96 0.63 -8.62 3.38
N ASP A 97 0.70 -8.33 4.67
CA ASP A 97 -0.45 -8.20 5.56
C ASP A 97 -1.39 -7.09 5.07
N GLN A 98 -0.82 -5.93 4.71
CA GLN A 98 -1.57 -4.79 4.15
C GLN A 98 -2.21 -5.12 2.80
N ALA A 99 -1.50 -5.81 1.90
CA ALA A 99 -2.03 -6.23 0.61
C ALA A 99 -3.20 -7.23 0.75
N GLU A 100 -3.08 -8.21 1.66
CA GLU A 100 -4.15 -9.17 1.95
C GLU A 100 -5.38 -8.47 2.55
N LEU A 101 -5.16 -7.59 3.52
CA LEU A 101 -6.20 -6.79 4.15
C LEU A 101 -6.95 -5.94 3.12
N PHE A 102 -6.24 -5.23 2.24
CA PHE A 102 -6.85 -4.39 1.21
C PHE A 102 -7.66 -5.21 0.20
N ARG A 103 -7.13 -6.36 -0.25
CA ARG A 103 -7.86 -7.28 -1.13
C ARG A 103 -9.18 -7.75 -0.52
N ARG A 104 -9.19 -8.06 0.78
CA ARG A 104 -10.41 -8.49 1.48
C ARG A 104 -11.41 -7.35 1.66
N MET A 105 -10.95 -6.12 1.88
CA MET A 105 -11.82 -4.93 1.91
C MET A 105 -12.53 -4.72 0.56
N ILE A 106 -11.79 -4.76 -0.55
CA ILE A 106 -12.38 -4.63 -1.90
C ILE A 106 -13.40 -5.74 -2.16
N GLY A 107 -13.07 -6.99 -1.80
CA GLY A 107 -13.98 -8.12 -1.95
C GLY A 107 -15.27 -7.99 -1.13
N ALA A 108 -15.19 -7.49 0.10
CA ALA A 108 -16.36 -7.28 0.96
C ALA A 108 -17.31 -6.22 0.42
N ARG A 109 -16.78 -5.16 -0.21
CA ARG A 109 -17.59 -4.14 -0.88
C ARG A 109 -18.41 -4.73 -2.03
N GLY A 110 -17.78 -5.53 -2.90
CA GLY A 110 -18.44 -6.13 -4.06
C GLY A 110 -19.49 -7.20 -3.73
N ALA A 111 -19.51 -7.73 -2.50
CA ALA A 111 -20.53 -8.68 -2.04
C ALA A 111 -21.74 -8.01 -1.37
N SER A 112 -21.69 -6.68 -1.17
CA SER A 112 -22.74 -5.89 -0.53
C SER A 112 -23.63 -5.15 -1.56
N GLU A 113 -23.36 -5.32 -2.85
CA GLU A 113 -24.16 -4.90 -4.00
C GLU A 113 -24.92 -6.10 -4.59
#